data_AF-A0A1L0CYE4-F1
#
_entry.id   AF-A0A1L0CYE4-F1
#
_cell.length_a   1.000
_cell.length_b   1.000
_cell.length_c   1.000
_cell.angle_alpha   90.00
_cell.angle_beta   90.00
_cell.angle_gamma   90.00
#
_symmetry.space_group_name_H-M   'P 1'
#
loop_
_entity.id
_entity.type
_entity.pdbx_description
1 polymer ?
#
loop_
_entity_poly.entity_id
_entity_poly.type
_entity_poly.pdbx_seq_one_letter_code
_entity_poly.pdbx_strand_id
1 'polypeptide(L)'
;MSALEEDEAVLFVATATALVRHPKSFLRILSKVVPLAITDQLPFTSLTNLLRLLLSYTSAVSTPIGDIATIAGELTESASLNTLDEQDLLTDVEDVLNWIMNEYNIVLHEPLGAIVQTARDLVVELAVKAKKLGFTPSDSDSPTDILLSFVKAKTLELSLYYNDVQTFHPLFLLLQGDEKFSSWYNGVVAPYHYFWLNFASLDESEETTDHFLAMKSYWDQFDILIAPLDNQELFFTDKLTPERYLTNVILPFAVYHDNNLQSLTTWMFNKHPPRKPLHEFQLWDKCIRITLNFVDYRGHQFPDSAYSELIRNYLAACIYFGLYRQEEVTPLEQSKIYDQILASANSMIAILKIGNVDPVQMTEGIDFDNLPKFDMFSDFVKDPTNPFSFLFSSSVPQCLVTLQHYIRICSELFPVSQLTIKDYWKLKSSQTVDFSARQRAVSQILTQLDETNYQKSLIL
;
A
#
# COMPACT_ATOMS: atom_id res chain seq x y z
N MET A 1 34.95 9.73 -34.66
CA MET A 1 34.87 8.29 -34.38
C MET A 1 36.29 7.80 -34.30
N SER A 2 36.71 7.37 -33.10
CA SER A 2 37.99 6.68 -32.92
C SER A 2 37.83 5.22 -33.36
N ALA A 3 38.95 4.52 -33.60
CA ALA A 3 38.93 3.09 -33.88
C ALA A 3 38.27 2.30 -32.73
N LEU A 4 38.50 2.73 -31.49
CA LEU A 4 37.87 2.16 -30.30
C LEU A 4 36.33 2.23 -30.35
N GLU A 5 35.76 3.39 -30.71
CA GLU A 5 34.29 3.54 -30.82
C GLU A 5 33.71 2.63 -31.92
N GLU A 6 34.46 2.42 -33.01
CA GLU A 6 34.07 1.54 -34.11
C GLU A 6 34.06 0.07 -33.68
N ASP A 7 35.15 -0.43 -33.09
CA ASP A 7 35.26 -1.83 -32.66
C ASP A 7 34.33 -2.15 -31.49
N GLU A 8 34.11 -1.19 -30.61
CA GLU A 8 33.12 -1.33 -29.54
C GLU A 8 31.69 -1.43 -30.07
N ALA A 9 31.33 -0.64 -31.09
CA ALA A 9 30.02 -0.75 -31.73
C ALA A 9 29.83 -2.13 -32.37
N VAL A 10 30.88 -2.67 -33.01
CA VAL A 10 30.88 -4.02 -33.57
C VAL A 10 30.72 -5.06 -32.45
N LEU A 11 31.47 -4.92 -31.35
CA LEU A 11 31.36 -5.78 -30.17
C LEU A 11 29.95 -5.77 -29.59
N PHE A 12 29.32 -4.61 -29.47
CA PHE A 12 27.97 -4.49 -28.92
C PHE A 12 26.93 -5.21 -29.80
N VAL A 13 26.99 -5.03 -31.12
CA VAL A 13 26.11 -5.72 -32.08
C VAL A 13 26.37 -7.22 -32.10
N ALA A 14 27.64 -7.64 -32.07
CA ALA A 14 28.01 -9.05 -32.00
C ALA A 14 27.51 -9.70 -30.70
N THR A 15 27.66 -9.02 -29.56
CA THR A 15 27.17 -9.47 -28.26
C THR A 15 25.66 -9.64 -28.26
N ALA A 16 24.90 -8.64 -28.71
CA ALA A 16 23.45 -8.73 -28.82
C ALA A 16 23.02 -9.89 -29.74
N THR A 17 23.70 -10.06 -30.87
CA THR A 17 23.46 -11.17 -31.80
C THR A 17 23.74 -12.53 -31.15
N ALA A 18 24.84 -12.64 -30.40
CA ALA A 18 25.20 -13.86 -29.67
C ALA A 18 24.15 -14.23 -28.63
N LEU A 19 23.67 -13.26 -27.84
CA LEU A 19 22.65 -13.48 -26.81
C LEU A 19 21.34 -13.99 -27.41
N VAL A 20 20.91 -13.44 -28.54
CA VAL A 20 19.68 -13.86 -29.24
C VAL A 20 19.83 -15.25 -29.85
N ARG A 21 20.96 -15.55 -30.50
CA ARG A 21 21.19 -16.84 -31.20
C ARG A 21 21.56 -17.98 -30.25
N HIS A 22 22.22 -17.68 -29.14
CA HIS A 22 22.77 -18.65 -28.19
C HIS A 22 22.37 -18.33 -26.74
N PRO A 23 21.05 -18.30 -26.41
CA PRO A 23 20.58 -17.88 -25.09
C PRO A 23 21.08 -18.76 -23.93
N LYS A 24 21.42 -20.04 -24.21
CA LYS A 24 22.02 -20.96 -23.22
C LYS A 24 23.45 -20.60 -22.85
N SER A 25 24.13 -19.78 -23.65
CA SER A 25 25.48 -19.30 -23.39
C SER A 25 25.50 -17.90 -22.76
N PHE A 26 24.34 -17.39 -22.34
CA PHE A 26 24.15 -16.07 -21.74
C PHE A 26 25.24 -15.70 -20.73
N LEU A 27 25.41 -16.52 -19.69
CA LEU A 27 26.38 -16.25 -18.62
C LEU A 27 27.80 -16.16 -19.17
N ARG A 28 28.19 -17.12 -20.03
CA ARG A 28 29.53 -17.16 -20.63
C ARG A 28 29.82 -15.95 -21.52
N ILE A 29 28.82 -15.49 -22.28
CA ILE A 29 28.95 -14.31 -23.14
C ILE A 29 29.15 -13.07 -22.27
N LEU A 30 28.23 -12.82 -21.32
CA LEU A 30 28.27 -11.58 -20.55
C LEU A 30 29.43 -11.52 -19.56
N SER A 31 29.83 -12.63 -18.92
CA SER A 31 31.01 -12.63 -18.04
C SER A 31 32.31 -12.24 -18.77
N LYS A 32 32.34 -12.28 -20.12
CA LYS A 32 33.47 -11.76 -20.92
C LYS A 32 33.35 -10.28 -21.26
N VAL A 33 32.14 -9.73 -21.30
CA VAL A 33 31.87 -8.33 -21.67
C VAL A 33 31.81 -7.42 -20.43
N VAL A 34 31.33 -7.93 -19.29
CA VAL A 34 31.25 -7.19 -18.02
C VAL A 34 32.56 -6.51 -17.63
N PRO A 35 33.75 -7.15 -17.75
CA PRO A 35 35.03 -6.50 -17.46
C PRO A 35 35.27 -5.17 -18.20
N LEU A 36 34.76 -5.04 -19.43
CA LEU A 36 34.95 -3.85 -20.25
C LEU A 36 34.06 -2.69 -19.78
N ALA A 37 32.86 -2.99 -19.31
CA ALA A 37 31.87 -2.02 -18.85
C ALA A 37 32.29 -1.27 -17.57
N ILE A 38 33.15 -1.91 -16.77
CA ILE A 38 33.65 -1.39 -15.50
C ILE A 38 34.51 -0.13 -15.68
N THR A 39 35.14 0.01 -16.84
CA THR A 39 36.03 1.14 -17.14
C THR A 39 35.29 2.47 -17.27
N ASP A 40 33.97 2.44 -17.54
CA ASP A 40 33.10 3.59 -17.82
C ASP A 40 33.61 4.51 -18.95
N GLN A 41 34.49 4.00 -19.81
CA GLN A 41 35.08 4.71 -20.95
C GLN A 41 34.37 4.40 -22.29
N LEU A 42 33.49 3.40 -22.28
CA LEU A 42 32.92 2.75 -23.45
C LEU A 42 31.42 3.11 -23.63
N PRO A 43 31.03 3.93 -24.63
CA PRO A 43 29.66 4.43 -24.79
C PRO A 43 28.59 3.36 -25.06
N PHE A 44 28.89 2.30 -25.80
CA PHE A 44 27.97 1.22 -26.14
C PHE A 44 27.91 0.12 -25.06
N THR A 45 29.05 -0.35 -24.55
CA THR A 45 29.13 -1.41 -23.53
C THR A 45 29.10 -0.88 -22.09
N SER A 46 28.63 0.34 -21.88
CA SER A 46 28.40 0.92 -20.54
C SER A 46 27.49 0.05 -19.66
N LEU A 47 27.65 0.19 -18.34
CA LEU A 47 26.82 -0.45 -17.31
C LEU A 47 25.32 -0.41 -17.66
N THR A 48 24.81 0.79 -17.95
CA THR A 48 23.39 1.01 -18.25
C THR A 48 22.96 0.26 -19.51
N ASN A 49 23.76 0.26 -20.57
CA ASN A 49 23.40 -0.41 -21.81
C ASN A 49 23.46 -1.94 -21.68
N LEU A 50 24.42 -2.46 -20.92
CA LEU A 50 24.44 -3.89 -20.61
C LEU A 50 23.22 -4.29 -19.77
N LEU A 51 22.86 -3.54 -18.72
CA LEU A 51 21.62 -3.81 -17.96
C LEU A 51 20.37 -3.75 -18.84
N ARG A 52 20.32 -2.85 -19.85
CA ARG A 52 19.22 -2.84 -20.84
C ARG A 52 19.23 -4.08 -21.75
N LEU A 53 20.41 -4.60 -22.14
CA LEU A 53 20.52 -5.88 -22.84
C LEU A 53 20.02 -7.04 -21.96
N LEU A 54 20.43 -7.09 -20.69
CA LEU A 54 19.94 -8.08 -19.73
C LEU A 54 18.41 -8.02 -19.62
N LEU A 55 17.83 -6.83 -19.61
CA LEU A 55 16.38 -6.64 -19.52
C LEU A 55 15.65 -7.14 -20.77
N SER A 56 16.20 -6.90 -21.97
CA SER A 56 15.49 -7.09 -23.25
C SER A 56 15.79 -8.38 -24.00
N TYR A 57 16.98 -8.98 -23.79
CA TYR A 57 17.45 -10.14 -24.58
C TYR A 57 17.79 -11.36 -23.72
N THR A 58 17.33 -11.40 -22.48
CA THR A 58 17.29 -12.66 -21.72
C THR A 58 15.98 -13.38 -21.99
N SER A 59 16.07 -14.66 -22.33
CA SER A 59 14.89 -15.49 -22.53
C SER A 59 14.38 -15.93 -21.17
N ALA A 60 13.15 -15.55 -20.80
CA ALA A 60 12.53 -15.99 -19.56
C ALA A 60 12.52 -17.54 -19.43
N VAL A 61 12.43 -18.27 -20.55
CA VAL A 61 12.39 -19.74 -20.55
C VAL A 61 13.79 -20.37 -20.47
N SER A 62 14.79 -19.76 -21.11
CA SER A 62 16.10 -20.40 -21.32
C SER A 62 17.21 -19.86 -20.42
N THR A 63 17.04 -18.67 -19.85
CA THR A 63 18.05 -18.02 -19.02
C THR A 63 17.65 -18.13 -17.55
N PRO A 64 18.41 -18.85 -16.71
CA PRO A 64 18.14 -18.92 -15.28
C PRO A 64 18.19 -17.53 -14.64
N ILE A 65 17.22 -17.21 -13.77
CA ILE A 65 17.16 -15.92 -13.06
C ILE A 65 18.41 -15.72 -12.18
N GLY A 66 18.98 -16.80 -11.65
CA GLY A 66 20.26 -16.76 -10.93
C GLY A 66 21.41 -16.23 -11.77
N ASP A 67 21.51 -16.63 -13.04
CA ASP A 67 22.56 -16.15 -13.95
C ASP A 67 22.38 -14.65 -14.27
N ILE A 68 21.13 -14.20 -14.42
CA ILE A 68 20.80 -12.78 -14.58
C ILE A 68 21.24 -12.00 -13.34
N ALA A 69 20.96 -12.53 -12.16
CA ALA A 69 21.34 -11.92 -10.89
C ALA A 69 22.87 -11.84 -10.73
N THR A 70 23.61 -12.90 -11.08
CA THR A 70 25.07 -12.90 -11.07
C THR A 70 25.64 -11.78 -11.93
N ILE A 71 25.23 -11.68 -13.20
CA ILE A 71 25.75 -10.63 -14.09
C ILE A 71 25.34 -9.23 -13.62
N ALA A 72 24.11 -9.03 -13.16
CA ALA A 72 23.66 -7.74 -12.66
C ALA A 72 24.43 -7.30 -11.40
N GLY A 73 24.72 -8.25 -10.50
CA GLY A 73 25.58 -8.02 -9.33
C GLY A 73 27.00 -7.64 -9.74
N GLU A 74 27.64 -8.44 -10.60
CA GLU A 74 29.01 -8.16 -11.08
C GLU A 74 29.14 -6.79 -11.73
N LEU A 75 28.17 -6.41 -12.57
CA LEU A 75 28.11 -5.11 -13.23
C LEU A 75 28.06 -3.93 -12.25
N THR A 76 27.34 -4.08 -11.14
CA THR A 76 27.05 -2.99 -10.20
C THR A 76 28.02 -2.93 -9.02
N GLU A 77 28.55 -4.06 -8.57
CA GLU A 77 29.62 -4.14 -7.57
C GLU A 77 30.95 -3.61 -8.12
N SER A 78 31.19 -3.81 -9.41
CA SER A 78 32.50 -3.57 -10.02
C SER A 78 32.66 -2.17 -10.61
N ALA A 79 31.70 -1.25 -10.44
CA ALA A 79 31.81 0.14 -10.90
C ALA A 79 32.91 0.88 -10.10
N SER A 80 34.16 0.68 -10.51
CA SER A 80 35.37 1.19 -9.86
C SER A 80 36.25 1.92 -10.89
N LEU A 81 36.76 3.07 -10.44
CA LEU A 81 37.33 4.24 -11.13
C LEU A 81 38.66 4.02 -11.88
N ASN A 82 38.93 2.83 -12.42
CA ASN A 82 40.17 2.58 -13.15
C ASN A 82 40.02 3.01 -14.61
N THR A 83 40.40 4.25 -14.90
CA THR A 83 40.61 4.74 -16.26
C THR A 83 41.81 4.00 -16.87
N LEU A 84 41.57 3.20 -17.91
CA LEU A 84 42.61 2.55 -18.69
C LEU A 84 43.09 3.46 -19.82
N ASP A 85 44.28 3.20 -20.35
CA ASP A 85 44.74 3.85 -21.57
C ASP A 85 43.92 3.35 -22.78
N GLU A 86 43.74 4.22 -23.78
CA GLU A 86 42.90 3.91 -24.94
C GLU A 86 43.43 2.70 -25.74
N GLN A 87 44.75 2.49 -25.77
CA GLN A 87 45.36 1.35 -26.48
C GLN A 87 45.13 0.01 -25.77
N ASP A 88 45.21 0.01 -24.43
CA ASP A 88 44.93 -1.19 -23.64
C ASP A 88 43.44 -1.57 -23.78
N LEU A 89 42.57 -0.56 -23.70
CA LEU A 89 41.12 -0.74 -23.86
C LEU A 89 40.74 -1.22 -25.26
N LEU A 90 41.39 -0.71 -26.31
CA LEU A 90 41.20 -1.17 -27.69
C LEU A 90 41.60 -2.64 -27.83
N THR A 91 42.74 -3.03 -27.25
CA THR A 91 43.22 -4.42 -27.29
C THR A 91 42.23 -5.36 -26.59
N ASP A 92 41.73 -4.97 -25.42
CA ASP A 92 40.73 -5.76 -24.68
C ASP A 92 39.40 -5.89 -25.46
N VAL A 93 38.95 -4.81 -26.11
CA VAL A 93 37.74 -4.82 -26.97
C VAL A 93 37.92 -5.75 -28.17
N GLU A 94 39.04 -5.65 -28.89
CA GLU A 94 39.36 -6.51 -30.03
C GLU A 94 39.44 -7.98 -29.62
N ASP A 95 40.06 -8.30 -28.48
CA ASP A 95 40.18 -9.66 -27.96
C ASP A 95 38.81 -10.28 -27.64
N VAL A 96 37.95 -9.53 -26.95
CA VAL A 96 36.58 -9.99 -26.63
C VAL A 96 35.73 -10.11 -27.90
N LEU A 97 35.85 -9.16 -28.83
CA LEU A 97 35.14 -9.19 -30.11
C LEU A 97 35.53 -10.42 -30.93
N ASN A 98 36.83 -10.65 -31.11
CA ASN A 98 37.37 -11.81 -31.82
C ASN A 98 36.92 -13.12 -31.18
N TRP A 99 36.91 -13.19 -29.84
CA TRP A 99 36.42 -14.35 -29.13
C TRP A 99 34.92 -14.60 -29.41
N ILE A 100 34.06 -13.58 -29.30
CA ILE A 100 32.61 -13.71 -29.55
C ILE A 100 32.36 -14.16 -31.00
N MET A 101 33.01 -13.52 -31.96
CA MET A 101 32.82 -13.85 -33.38
C MET A 101 33.22 -15.29 -33.69
N ASN A 102 34.36 -15.75 -33.15
CA ASN A 102 34.87 -17.10 -33.40
C ASN A 102 34.08 -18.19 -32.65
N GLU A 103 33.80 -18.00 -31.36
CA GLU A 103 33.09 -18.99 -30.53
C GLU A 103 31.66 -19.22 -31.03
N TYR A 104 30.97 -18.14 -31.44
CA TYR A 104 29.56 -18.19 -31.84
C TYR A 104 29.35 -18.11 -33.35
N ASN A 105 30.43 -18.15 -34.16
CA ASN A 105 30.41 -18.06 -35.62
C ASN A 105 29.57 -16.86 -36.11
N ILE A 106 29.77 -15.69 -35.50
CA ILE A 106 29.07 -14.46 -35.88
C ILE A 106 29.86 -13.78 -36.99
N VAL A 107 29.18 -13.57 -38.13
CA VAL A 107 29.71 -12.83 -39.26
C VAL A 107 28.78 -11.66 -39.52
N LEU A 108 29.31 -10.45 -39.43
CA LEU A 108 28.63 -9.20 -39.77
C LEU A 108 29.05 -8.85 -41.20
N HIS A 109 28.11 -8.90 -42.14
CA HIS A 109 28.38 -8.72 -43.57
C HIS A 109 28.20 -7.27 -44.02
N GLU A 110 27.64 -6.45 -43.14
CA GLU A 110 27.32 -5.06 -43.37
C GLU A 110 28.57 -4.18 -43.35
N PRO A 111 28.59 -3.06 -44.09
CA PRO A 111 29.65 -2.08 -43.99
C PRO A 111 29.77 -1.54 -42.55
N LEU A 112 31.00 -1.25 -42.09
CA LEU A 112 31.25 -0.76 -40.72
C LEU A 112 30.35 0.40 -40.29
N GLY A 113 30.15 1.40 -41.17
CA GLY A 113 29.25 2.52 -40.89
C GLY A 113 27.79 2.12 -40.63
N ALA A 114 27.31 1.05 -41.27
CA ALA A 114 25.98 0.50 -41.02
C ALA A 114 25.92 -0.27 -39.69
N ILE A 115 27.01 -0.97 -39.31
CA ILE A 115 27.11 -1.65 -38.01
C ILE A 115 27.10 -0.62 -36.87
N VAL A 116 27.88 0.46 -36.99
CA VAL A 116 27.89 1.55 -36.01
C VAL A 116 26.52 2.19 -35.87
N GLN A 117 25.82 2.45 -36.99
CA GLN A 117 24.46 2.96 -36.93
C GLN A 117 23.50 1.97 -36.26
N THR A 118 23.64 0.68 -36.56
CA THR A 118 22.87 -0.39 -35.91
C THR A 118 23.10 -0.42 -34.40
N ALA A 119 24.34 -0.26 -33.94
CA ALA A 119 24.67 -0.18 -32.51
C ALA A 119 23.95 1.02 -31.85
N ARG A 120 23.96 2.20 -32.49
CA ARG A 120 23.27 3.39 -31.99
C ARG A 120 21.75 3.19 -31.94
N ASP A 121 21.18 2.66 -33.01
CA ASP A 121 19.74 2.37 -33.08
C ASP A 121 19.33 1.34 -32.02
N LEU A 122 20.18 0.34 -31.79
CA LEU A 122 19.96 -0.68 -30.77
C LEU A 122 19.98 -0.09 -29.36
N VAL A 123 20.93 0.78 -29.03
CA VAL A 123 20.95 1.50 -27.73
C VAL A 123 19.66 2.28 -27.52
N VAL A 124 19.17 2.98 -28.55
CA VAL A 124 17.92 3.74 -28.48
C VAL A 124 16.71 2.81 -28.30
N GLU A 125 16.63 1.71 -29.07
CA GLU A 125 15.55 0.73 -28.96
C GLU A 125 15.49 0.12 -27.55
N LEU A 126 16.65 -0.30 -27.03
CA LEU A 126 16.80 -0.86 -25.70
C LEU A 126 16.40 0.14 -24.62
N ALA A 127 16.78 1.41 -24.76
CA ALA A 127 16.38 2.48 -23.84
C ALA A 127 14.85 2.69 -23.86
N VAL A 128 14.21 2.65 -25.03
CA VAL A 128 12.75 2.77 -25.15
C VAL A 128 12.04 1.59 -24.49
N LYS A 129 12.51 0.35 -24.70
CA LYS A 129 11.95 -0.85 -24.05
C LYS A 129 12.12 -0.78 -22.54
N ALA A 130 13.32 -0.47 -22.07
CA ALA A 130 13.63 -0.31 -20.65
C ALA A 130 12.76 0.73 -19.96
N LYS A 131 12.54 1.88 -20.62
CA LYS A 131 11.67 2.95 -20.10
C LYS A 131 10.22 2.49 -19.92
N LYS A 132 9.70 1.61 -20.78
CA LYS A 132 8.33 1.06 -20.61
C LYS A 132 8.21 0.19 -19.35
N LEU A 133 9.31 -0.44 -18.94
CA LEU A 133 9.40 -1.26 -17.72
C LEU A 133 9.82 -0.43 -16.49
N GLY A 134 9.96 0.90 -16.62
CA GLY A 134 10.37 1.79 -15.54
C GLY A 134 11.87 1.86 -15.26
N PHE A 135 12.72 1.26 -16.11
CA PHE A 135 14.18 1.38 -15.98
C PHE A 135 14.66 2.66 -16.68
N THR A 136 14.85 3.71 -15.90
CA THR A 136 15.33 5.03 -16.37
C THR A 136 16.43 5.56 -15.45
N PRO A 137 17.62 4.92 -15.43
CA PRO A 137 18.73 5.39 -14.61
C PRO A 137 19.18 6.78 -15.05
N SER A 138 19.57 7.60 -14.07
CA SER A 138 20.18 8.91 -14.25
C SER A 138 21.70 8.82 -14.07
N ASP A 139 22.44 9.74 -14.70
CA ASP A 139 23.91 9.80 -14.54
C ASP A 139 24.34 10.13 -13.09
N SER A 140 23.40 10.59 -12.25
CA SER A 140 23.62 10.86 -10.82
C SER A 140 23.23 9.71 -9.90
N ASP A 141 22.65 8.63 -10.43
CA ASP A 141 22.21 7.49 -9.61
C ASP A 141 23.41 6.70 -9.10
N SER A 142 23.35 6.26 -7.85
CA SER A 142 24.35 5.34 -7.30
C SER A 142 24.22 3.96 -7.97
N PRO A 143 25.30 3.13 -8.03
CA PRO A 143 25.20 1.76 -8.55
C PRO A 143 24.09 0.93 -7.88
N THR A 144 23.88 1.12 -6.58
CA THR A 144 22.79 0.48 -5.83
C THR A 144 21.40 0.95 -6.29
N ASP A 145 21.22 2.24 -6.57
CA ASP A 145 19.96 2.78 -7.10
C ASP A 145 19.67 2.27 -8.52
N ILE A 146 20.72 2.19 -9.36
CA ILE A 146 20.64 1.59 -10.70
C ILE A 146 20.25 0.11 -10.59
N LEU A 147 20.88 -0.65 -9.69
CA LEU A 147 20.56 -2.05 -9.44
C LEU A 147 19.11 -2.22 -8.96
N LEU A 148 18.65 -1.40 -8.03
CA LEU A 148 17.26 -1.41 -7.57
C LEU A 148 16.28 -1.14 -8.71
N SER A 149 16.55 -0.13 -9.54
CA SER A 149 15.72 0.18 -10.70
C SER A 149 15.69 -0.99 -11.69
N PHE A 150 16.84 -1.62 -11.94
CA PHE A 150 16.95 -2.80 -12.79
C PHE A 150 16.15 -3.98 -12.22
N VAL A 151 16.30 -4.31 -10.93
CA VAL A 151 15.59 -5.41 -10.29
C VAL A 151 14.09 -5.21 -10.38
N LYS A 152 13.58 -4.00 -10.09
CA LYS A 152 12.15 -3.68 -10.25
C LYS A 152 11.66 -3.90 -11.69
N ALA A 153 12.39 -3.37 -12.67
CA ALA A 153 12.04 -3.51 -14.08
C ALA A 153 12.12 -4.97 -14.54
N LYS A 154 13.10 -5.74 -14.05
CA LYS A 154 13.28 -7.15 -14.40
C LYS A 154 12.22 -8.03 -13.75
N THR A 155 11.81 -7.73 -12.52
CA THR A 155 10.66 -8.36 -11.88
C THR A 155 9.38 -8.13 -12.69
N LEU A 156 9.15 -6.90 -13.15
CA LEU A 156 8.00 -6.60 -14.01
C LEU A 156 8.07 -7.36 -15.35
N GLU A 157 9.22 -7.38 -16.01
CA GLU A 157 9.38 -8.11 -17.27
C GLU A 157 9.16 -9.62 -17.11
N LEU A 158 9.76 -10.22 -16.09
CA LEU A 158 9.60 -11.66 -15.83
C LEU A 158 8.18 -12.01 -15.37
N SER A 159 7.46 -11.08 -14.76
CA SER A 159 6.06 -11.31 -14.33
C SER A 159 5.09 -11.55 -15.47
N LEU A 160 5.45 -11.20 -16.72
CA LEU A 160 4.72 -11.59 -17.93
C LEU A 160 4.68 -13.11 -18.14
N TYR A 161 5.64 -13.83 -17.56
CA TYR A 161 5.81 -15.28 -17.73
C TYR A 161 5.64 -16.06 -16.43
N TYR A 162 5.86 -15.41 -15.28
CA TYR A 162 5.82 -16.03 -13.96
C TYR A 162 4.86 -15.27 -13.05
N ASN A 163 3.82 -15.96 -12.57
CA ASN A 163 2.89 -15.37 -11.62
C ASN A 163 3.44 -15.34 -10.19
N ASP A 164 4.21 -16.35 -9.79
CA ASP A 164 4.79 -16.43 -8.45
C ASP A 164 6.06 -15.57 -8.34
N VAL A 165 5.93 -14.44 -7.63
CA VAL A 165 7.02 -13.49 -7.38
C VAL A 165 8.20 -14.07 -6.58
N GLN A 166 8.02 -15.19 -5.87
CA GLN A 166 9.12 -15.84 -5.15
C GLN A 166 10.16 -16.44 -6.11
N THR A 167 9.78 -16.71 -7.36
CA THR A 167 10.69 -17.15 -8.42
C THR A 167 11.82 -16.13 -8.65
N PHE A 168 11.59 -14.85 -8.32
CA PHE A 168 12.55 -13.76 -8.51
C PHE A 168 13.53 -13.58 -7.35
N HIS A 169 13.48 -14.44 -6.34
CA HIS A 169 14.32 -14.36 -5.14
C HIS A 169 15.84 -14.16 -5.41
N PRO A 170 16.47 -14.79 -6.43
CA PRO A 170 17.88 -14.53 -6.72
C PRO A 170 18.20 -13.07 -7.01
N LEU A 171 17.30 -12.32 -7.66
CA LEU A 171 17.47 -10.88 -7.90
C LEU A 171 17.32 -10.06 -6.61
N PHE A 172 16.41 -10.48 -5.73
CA PHE A 172 16.16 -9.83 -4.45
C PHE A 172 17.32 -9.93 -3.48
N LEU A 173 18.07 -11.05 -3.52
CA LEU A 173 19.25 -11.25 -2.67
C LEU A 173 20.36 -10.23 -2.93
N LEU A 174 20.47 -9.70 -4.16
CA LEU A 174 21.48 -8.68 -4.51
C LEU A 174 21.29 -7.37 -3.75
N LEU A 175 20.07 -7.08 -3.32
CA LEU A 175 19.69 -5.84 -2.64
C LEU A 175 19.45 -6.06 -1.15
N GLN A 176 19.91 -7.19 -0.61
CA GLN A 176 19.74 -7.48 0.81
C GLN A 176 20.42 -6.41 1.68
N GLY A 177 19.65 -5.80 2.57
CA GLY A 177 20.12 -4.72 3.44
C GLY A 177 19.94 -3.31 2.87
N ASP A 178 19.51 -3.16 1.61
CA ASP A 178 19.13 -1.85 1.07
C ASP A 178 17.75 -1.43 1.60
N GLU A 179 17.63 -0.19 2.09
CA GLU A 179 16.40 0.31 2.71
C GLU A 179 15.29 0.54 1.67
N LYS A 180 15.63 1.07 0.49
CA LYS A 180 14.66 1.35 -0.59
C LYS A 180 14.09 0.05 -1.15
N PHE A 181 14.93 -0.98 -1.30
CA PHE A 181 14.53 -2.34 -1.63
C PHE A 181 13.65 -2.93 -0.52
N SER A 182 14.07 -2.86 0.73
CA SER A 182 13.30 -3.39 1.87
C SER A 182 11.91 -2.76 1.96
N SER A 183 11.80 -1.45 1.72
CA SER A 183 10.53 -0.74 1.64
C SER A 183 9.64 -1.28 0.53
N TRP A 184 10.17 -1.40 -0.70
CA TRP A 184 9.42 -1.92 -1.84
C TRP A 184 9.03 -3.40 -1.67
N TYR A 185 9.92 -4.25 -1.17
CA TYR A 185 9.66 -5.67 -0.97
C TYR A 185 8.57 -5.89 0.08
N ASN A 186 8.70 -5.29 1.26
CA ASN A 186 7.74 -5.47 2.35
C ASN A 186 6.41 -4.73 2.11
N GLY A 187 6.41 -3.71 1.25
CA GLY A 187 5.24 -2.89 0.97
C GLY A 187 4.47 -3.25 -0.30
N VAL A 188 5.13 -3.85 -1.30
CA VAL A 188 4.50 -4.17 -2.59
C VAL A 188 4.60 -5.66 -2.91
N VAL A 189 5.82 -6.21 -2.92
CA VAL A 189 6.06 -7.59 -3.39
C VAL A 189 5.45 -8.61 -2.44
N ALA A 190 5.74 -8.53 -1.15
CA ALA A 190 5.22 -9.47 -0.15
C ALA A 190 3.69 -9.34 0.04
N PRO A 191 3.11 -8.14 0.12
CA PRO A 191 1.65 -7.94 0.10
C PRO A 191 0.96 -8.56 -1.12
N TYR A 192 1.48 -8.31 -2.32
CA TYR A 192 0.94 -8.89 -3.54
C TYR A 192 1.08 -10.41 -3.55
N HIS A 193 2.22 -10.96 -3.14
CA HIS A 193 2.40 -12.41 -3.02
C HIS A 193 1.36 -13.04 -2.09
N TYR A 194 1.09 -12.39 -0.96
CA TYR A 194 0.06 -12.84 -0.02
C TYR A 194 -1.32 -12.82 -0.66
N PHE A 195 -1.68 -11.74 -1.35
CA PHE A 195 -2.93 -11.63 -2.12
C PHE A 195 -3.05 -12.75 -3.16
N TRP A 196 -2.03 -12.92 -4.00
CA TRP A 196 -2.03 -13.91 -5.06
C TRP A 196 -2.18 -15.34 -4.53
N LEU A 197 -1.38 -15.72 -3.53
CA LEU A 197 -1.37 -17.07 -2.97
C LEU A 197 -2.69 -17.45 -2.29
N ASN A 198 -3.38 -16.48 -1.68
CA ASN A 198 -4.56 -16.74 -0.86
C ASN A 198 -5.88 -16.39 -1.55
N PHE A 199 -5.83 -15.68 -2.68
CA PHE A 199 -7.02 -15.22 -3.39
C PHE A 199 -6.88 -15.37 -4.91
N ALA A 200 -6.01 -14.59 -5.55
CA ALA A 200 -6.02 -14.48 -7.02
C ALA A 200 -5.62 -15.78 -7.76
N SER A 201 -4.85 -16.67 -7.13
CA SER A 201 -4.52 -17.99 -7.70
C SER A 201 -5.62 -19.03 -7.55
N LEU A 202 -6.59 -18.79 -6.66
CA LEU A 202 -7.69 -19.70 -6.34
C LEU A 202 -8.98 -19.31 -7.07
N ASP A 203 -9.18 -18.01 -7.26
CA ASP A 203 -10.23 -17.47 -8.11
C ASP A 203 -9.76 -17.52 -9.58
N GLU A 204 -10.66 -17.66 -10.56
CA GLU A 204 -10.32 -17.45 -11.98
C GLU A 204 -10.09 -15.96 -12.28
N SER A 205 -9.38 -15.28 -11.38
CA SER A 205 -9.05 -13.88 -11.43
C SER A 205 -8.23 -13.60 -12.69
N GLU A 206 -8.73 -12.68 -13.52
CA GLU A 206 -8.00 -12.16 -14.68
C GLU A 206 -6.78 -11.31 -14.27
N GLU A 207 -6.63 -10.99 -12.97
CA GLU A 207 -5.52 -10.19 -12.48
C GLU A 207 -4.19 -10.95 -12.55
N THR A 208 -3.28 -10.44 -13.38
CA THR A 208 -1.94 -10.98 -13.55
C THR A 208 -0.90 -10.14 -12.80
N THR A 209 0.22 -10.77 -12.43
CA THR A 209 1.28 -10.10 -11.67
C THR A 209 1.88 -8.91 -12.40
N ASP A 210 2.00 -8.99 -13.73
CA ASP A 210 2.47 -7.87 -14.55
C ASP A 210 1.48 -6.70 -14.56
N HIS A 211 0.17 -6.97 -14.57
CA HIS A 211 -0.84 -5.91 -14.56
C HIS A 211 -0.74 -5.10 -13.27
N PHE A 212 -0.77 -5.77 -12.12
CA PHE A 212 -0.64 -5.13 -10.81
C PHE A 212 0.67 -4.34 -10.65
N LEU A 213 1.82 -4.94 -11.01
CA LEU A 213 3.12 -4.28 -10.87
C LEU A 213 3.33 -3.11 -11.85
N ALA A 214 2.65 -3.11 -12.99
CA ALA A 214 2.71 -2.01 -13.96
C ALA A 214 1.83 -0.81 -13.58
N MET A 215 0.88 -0.99 -12.66
CA MET A 215 -0.01 0.09 -12.24
C MET A 215 0.75 1.23 -11.55
N LYS A 216 0.34 2.46 -11.87
CA LYS A 216 0.89 3.69 -11.28
C LYS A 216 -0.01 4.32 -10.23
N SER A 217 -1.30 3.98 -10.26
CA SER A 217 -2.31 4.52 -9.36
C SER A 217 -2.30 3.72 -8.07
N TYR A 218 -1.98 4.39 -6.97
CA TYR A 218 -2.13 3.84 -5.62
C TYR A 218 -3.57 3.36 -5.36
N TRP A 219 -4.56 4.09 -5.89
CA TRP A 219 -5.98 3.73 -5.73
C TRP A 219 -6.34 2.46 -6.49
N ASP A 220 -5.91 2.33 -7.74
CA ASP A 220 -6.25 1.17 -8.58
C ASP A 220 -5.59 -0.11 -8.00
N GLN A 221 -4.34 0.01 -7.55
CA GLN A 221 -3.65 -1.08 -6.85
C GLN A 221 -4.34 -1.44 -5.53
N PHE A 222 -4.77 -0.43 -4.76
CA PHE A 222 -5.51 -0.67 -3.52
C PHE A 222 -6.84 -1.38 -3.79
N ASP A 223 -7.58 -1.00 -4.83
CA ASP A 223 -8.88 -1.59 -5.16
C ASP A 223 -8.76 -3.07 -5.51
N ILE A 224 -7.68 -3.46 -6.22
CA ILE A 224 -7.35 -4.88 -6.43
C ILE A 224 -7.07 -5.57 -5.10
N LEU A 225 -6.18 -4.99 -4.29
CA LEU A 225 -5.75 -5.62 -3.05
C LEU A 225 -6.89 -5.72 -2.04
N ILE A 226 -7.83 -4.78 -1.97
CA ILE A 226 -8.92 -4.79 -0.98
C ILE A 226 -10.09 -5.69 -1.39
N ALA A 227 -10.19 -6.06 -2.67
CA ALA A 227 -11.30 -6.84 -3.23
C ALA A 227 -11.70 -8.10 -2.42
N PRO A 228 -10.76 -8.88 -1.83
CA PRO A 228 -11.15 -10.03 -1.01
C PRO A 228 -11.98 -9.67 0.22
N LEU A 229 -11.82 -8.45 0.76
CA LEU A 229 -12.61 -7.97 1.90
C LEU A 229 -14.03 -7.52 1.52
N ASP A 230 -14.31 -7.39 0.23
CA ASP A 230 -15.63 -7.00 -0.26
C ASP A 230 -16.62 -8.17 -0.26
N ASN A 231 -16.11 -9.39 -0.48
CA ASN A 231 -16.92 -10.58 -0.50
C ASN A 231 -16.86 -11.34 0.84
N GLN A 232 -17.88 -11.13 1.68
CA GLN A 232 -17.93 -11.72 3.01
C GLN A 232 -18.02 -13.26 3.00
N GLU A 233 -18.46 -13.83 1.88
CA GLU A 233 -18.51 -15.28 1.67
C GLU A 233 -17.13 -15.86 1.37
N LEU A 234 -16.06 -15.07 1.19
CA LEU A 234 -14.72 -15.61 0.95
C LEU A 234 -13.90 -15.75 2.24
N PHE A 235 -14.44 -15.32 3.39
CA PHE A 235 -13.81 -15.42 4.71
C PHE A 235 -13.81 -16.84 5.33
N PHE A 236 -13.97 -17.89 4.52
CA PHE A 236 -14.01 -19.28 5.00
C PHE A 236 -12.63 -19.86 5.36
N THR A 237 -11.54 -19.12 5.14
CA THR A 237 -10.18 -19.58 5.48
C THR A 237 -9.53 -18.66 6.52
N ASP A 238 -8.78 -19.26 7.47
CA ASP A 238 -8.06 -18.52 8.51
C ASP A 238 -7.11 -17.45 7.94
N LYS A 239 -6.68 -17.60 6.68
CA LYS A 239 -5.74 -16.71 5.98
C LYS A 239 -6.41 -15.45 5.40
N LEU A 240 -7.70 -15.50 5.09
CA LEU A 240 -8.44 -14.34 4.54
C LEU A 240 -9.17 -13.53 5.62
N THR A 241 -8.96 -13.81 6.90
CA THR A 241 -9.55 -13.01 7.98
C THR A 241 -9.13 -11.54 7.86
N PRO A 242 -10.01 -10.57 8.20
CA PRO A 242 -9.69 -9.14 8.11
C PRO A 242 -8.40 -8.76 8.83
N GLU A 243 -8.10 -9.41 9.97
CA GLU A 243 -6.88 -9.20 10.74
C GLU A 243 -5.62 -9.56 9.96
N ARG A 244 -5.57 -10.79 9.42
CA ARG A 244 -4.41 -11.22 8.65
C ARG A 244 -4.28 -10.44 7.36
N TYR A 245 -5.40 -10.17 6.70
CA TYR A 245 -5.38 -9.50 5.41
C TYR A 245 -4.95 -8.04 5.52
N LEU A 246 -5.47 -7.30 6.50
CA LEU A 246 -5.01 -5.93 6.76
C LEU A 246 -3.53 -5.88 7.14
N THR A 247 -3.08 -6.81 8.00
CA THR A 247 -1.69 -6.83 8.51
C THR A 247 -0.67 -7.25 7.46
N ASN A 248 -1.01 -8.19 6.57
CA ASN A 248 -0.06 -8.71 5.57
C ASN A 248 -0.16 -8.00 4.22
N VAL A 249 -1.28 -7.35 3.91
CA VAL A 249 -1.53 -6.76 2.59
C VAL A 249 -1.71 -5.25 2.66
N ILE A 250 -2.79 -4.81 3.30
CA ILE A 250 -3.26 -3.42 3.17
C ILE A 250 -2.38 -2.41 3.91
N LEU A 251 -2.03 -2.70 5.17
CA LEU A 251 -1.25 -1.76 5.99
C LEU A 251 0.21 -1.68 5.55
N PRO A 252 0.91 -2.77 5.20
CA PRO A 252 2.25 -2.67 4.60
C PRO A 252 2.25 -1.87 3.29
N PHE A 253 1.22 -2.03 2.45
CA PHE A 253 1.07 -1.25 1.22
C PHE A 253 0.87 0.25 1.52
N ALA A 254 0.07 0.60 2.52
CA ALA A 254 -0.06 1.98 2.99
C ALA A 254 1.27 2.57 3.50
N VAL A 255 2.08 1.79 4.23
CA VAL A 255 3.41 2.24 4.71
C VAL A 255 4.33 2.59 3.54
N TYR A 256 4.33 1.79 2.47
CA TYR A 256 5.13 2.06 1.27
C TYR A 256 4.75 3.37 0.59
N HIS A 257 3.46 3.70 0.59
CA HIS A 257 2.93 4.95 0.05
C HIS A 257 2.85 6.04 1.12
N ASP A 258 3.95 6.31 1.83
CA ASP A 258 4.07 7.41 2.80
C ASP A 258 3.04 7.39 3.93
N ASN A 259 2.74 6.19 4.44
CA ASN A 259 1.71 5.99 5.47
C ASN A 259 0.29 6.43 5.04
N ASN A 260 0.00 6.41 3.74
CA ASN A 260 -1.28 6.84 3.22
C ASN A 260 -2.38 5.81 3.54
N LEU A 261 -3.24 6.14 4.50
CA LEU A 261 -4.43 5.37 4.86
C LEU A 261 -5.72 5.89 4.21
N GLN A 262 -5.62 6.84 3.26
CA GLN A 262 -6.79 7.48 2.64
C GLN A 262 -7.65 6.47 1.89
N SER A 263 -7.06 5.49 1.19
CA SER A 263 -7.83 4.47 0.48
C SER A 263 -8.58 3.54 1.42
N LEU A 264 -7.93 3.09 2.50
CA LEU A 264 -8.60 2.30 3.54
C LEU A 264 -9.72 3.11 4.21
N THR A 265 -9.46 4.37 4.51
CA THR A 265 -10.44 5.28 5.11
C THR A 265 -11.64 5.49 4.19
N THR A 266 -11.41 5.70 2.91
CA THR A 266 -12.45 5.89 1.90
C THR A 266 -13.22 4.60 1.64
N TRP A 267 -12.54 3.46 1.61
CA TRP A 267 -13.19 2.15 1.53
C TRP A 267 -14.13 1.92 2.71
N MET A 268 -13.65 2.14 3.94
CA MET A 268 -14.49 2.04 5.15
C MET A 268 -15.67 3.01 5.11
N PHE A 269 -15.44 4.24 4.65
CA PHE A 269 -16.47 5.26 4.48
C PHE A 269 -17.54 4.84 3.47
N ASN A 270 -17.14 4.32 2.31
CA ASN A 270 -18.04 3.91 1.24
C ASN A 270 -18.77 2.59 1.53
N LYS A 271 -18.25 1.76 2.45
CA LYS A 271 -18.97 0.59 2.98
C LYS A 271 -20.14 0.96 3.90
N HIS A 272 -20.38 2.24 4.12
CA HIS A 272 -21.56 2.78 4.80
C HIS A 272 -22.45 3.52 3.77
N PRO A 273 -23.76 3.21 3.56
CA PRO A 273 -24.61 2.12 4.08
C PRO A 273 -24.93 1.01 3.03
N PRO A 274 -24.57 -0.25 3.32
CA PRO A 274 -25.45 -1.38 2.98
C PRO A 274 -25.45 -2.54 4.01
N ARG A 275 -24.73 -2.41 5.13
CA ARG A 275 -24.53 -3.49 6.12
C ARG A 275 -25.45 -3.35 7.34
N LYS A 276 -25.74 -4.47 8.00
CA LYS A 276 -26.39 -4.49 9.32
C LYS A 276 -25.52 -3.69 10.31
N PRO A 277 -26.07 -2.67 11.02
CA PRO A 277 -25.27 -1.76 11.85
C PRO A 277 -24.29 -2.44 12.82
N LEU A 278 -24.69 -3.55 13.46
CA LEU A 278 -23.79 -4.27 14.37
C LEU A 278 -22.52 -4.82 13.68
N HIS A 279 -22.66 -5.41 12.49
CA HIS A 279 -21.52 -5.96 11.74
C HIS A 279 -20.62 -4.83 11.22
N GLU A 280 -21.21 -3.69 10.90
CA GLU A 280 -20.50 -2.49 10.50
C GLU A 280 -19.58 -1.99 11.62
N PHE A 281 -20.10 -1.81 12.83
CA PHE A 281 -19.30 -1.37 13.98
C PHE A 281 -18.25 -2.39 14.42
N GLN A 282 -18.52 -3.68 14.27
CA GLN A 282 -17.51 -4.73 14.49
C GLN A 282 -16.36 -4.65 13.48
N LEU A 283 -16.65 -4.33 12.21
CA LEU A 283 -15.61 -4.14 11.21
C LEU A 283 -14.79 -2.87 11.50
N TRP A 284 -15.44 -1.76 11.81
CA TRP A 284 -14.78 -0.52 12.22
C TRP A 284 -13.82 -0.76 13.39
N ASP A 285 -14.29 -1.42 14.44
CA ASP A 285 -13.47 -1.76 15.62
C ASP A 285 -12.23 -2.56 15.24
N LYS A 286 -12.41 -3.63 14.44
CA LYS A 286 -11.29 -4.45 13.96
C LYS A 286 -10.31 -3.62 13.16
N CYS A 287 -10.77 -2.94 12.11
CA CYS A 287 -9.93 -2.14 11.23
C CYS A 287 -9.11 -1.10 12.00
N ILE A 288 -9.73 -0.36 12.91
CA ILE A 288 -9.04 0.66 13.69
C ILE A 288 -8.04 0.02 14.65
N ARG A 289 -8.42 -1.01 15.42
CA ARG A 289 -7.51 -1.67 16.36
C ARG A 289 -6.30 -2.26 15.66
N ILE A 290 -6.50 -2.91 14.51
CA ILE A 290 -5.41 -3.48 13.73
C ILE A 290 -4.50 -2.35 13.25
N THR A 291 -5.07 -1.27 12.70
CA THR A 291 -4.31 -0.09 12.24
C THR A 291 -3.48 0.54 13.37
N LEU A 292 -4.08 0.73 14.55
CA LEU A 292 -3.40 1.35 15.70
C LEU A 292 -2.30 0.47 16.32
N ASN A 293 -2.48 -0.85 16.28
CA ASN A 293 -1.48 -1.79 16.81
C ASN A 293 -0.49 -2.27 15.74
N PHE A 294 -0.68 -1.89 14.48
CA PHE A 294 0.20 -2.29 13.40
C PHE A 294 1.60 -1.72 13.59
N VAL A 295 2.58 -2.60 13.39
CA VAL A 295 4.00 -2.27 13.45
C VAL A 295 4.59 -2.67 12.10
N ASP A 296 5.19 -1.71 11.41
CA ASP A 296 5.81 -1.93 10.10
C ASP A 296 7.06 -2.82 10.19
N TYR A 297 7.62 -3.17 9.03
CA TYR A 297 8.83 -4.00 8.94
C TYR A 297 10.06 -3.39 9.62
N ARG A 298 10.02 -2.09 9.98
CA ARG A 298 11.09 -1.36 10.70
C ARG A 298 10.81 -1.24 12.20
N GLY A 299 9.67 -1.73 12.68
CA GLY A 299 9.30 -1.59 14.09
C GLY A 299 8.55 -0.28 14.41
N HIS A 300 8.10 0.47 13.41
CA HIS A 300 7.40 1.74 13.59
C HIS A 300 5.88 1.59 13.49
N GLN A 301 5.16 2.38 14.27
CA GLN A 301 3.71 2.52 14.16
C GLN A 301 3.36 3.67 13.22
N PHE A 302 2.12 3.68 12.73
CA PHE A 302 1.59 4.82 11.98
C PHE A 302 1.62 6.11 12.83
N PRO A 303 2.00 7.26 12.24
CA PRO A 303 1.89 8.54 12.93
C PRO A 303 0.43 8.94 13.12
N ASP A 304 0.16 9.78 14.13
CA ASP A 304 -1.19 10.25 14.46
C ASP A 304 -1.94 10.86 13.28
N SER A 305 -1.22 11.58 12.41
CA SER A 305 -1.78 12.19 11.21
C SER A 305 -2.33 11.16 10.21
N ALA A 306 -1.75 9.97 10.13
CA ALA A 306 -2.14 8.96 9.14
C ALA A 306 -3.51 8.36 9.46
N TYR A 307 -3.80 8.05 10.73
CA TYR A 307 -5.05 7.38 11.13
C TYR A 307 -6.12 8.33 11.67
N SER A 308 -5.81 9.63 11.83
CA SER A 308 -6.75 10.61 12.38
C SER A 308 -8.09 10.64 11.65
N GLU A 309 -8.06 10.65 10.31
CA GLU A 309 -9.29 10.71 9.50
C GLU A 309 -10.13 9.43 9.61
N LEU A 310 -9.49 8.26 9.71
CA LEU A 310 -10.19 7.00 9.94
C LEU A 310 -10.97 7.03 11.26
N ILE A 311 -10.36 7.55 12.33
CA ILE A 311 -11.02 7.68 13.64
C ILE A 311 -12.14 8.72 13.59
N ARG A 312 -11.94 9.86 12.91
CA ARG A 312 -12.97 10.88 12.72
C ARG A 312 -14.19 10.34 11.98
N ASN A 313 -13.97 9.56 10.93
CA ASN A 313 -15.05 8.92 10.19
C ASN A 313 -15.81 7.88 11.02
N TYR A 314 -15.11 7.11 11.85
CA TYR A 314 -15.76 6.22 12.81
C TYR A 314 -16.65 6.98 13.80
N LEU A 315 -16.15 8.10 14.35
CA LEU A 315 -16.92 8.96 15.24
C LEU A 315 -18.17 9.50 14.54
N ALA A 316 -18.02 10.01 13.32
CA ALA A 316 -19.14 10.46 12.53
C ALA A 316 -20.16 9.34 12.28
N ALA A 317 -19.72 8.10 12.03
CA ALA A 317 -20.60 6.94 11.84
C ALA A 317 -21.39 6.60 13.12
N CYS A 318 -20.76 6.65 14.30
CA CYS A 318 -21.44 6.46 15.59
C CYS A 318 -22.54 7.51 15.81
N ILE A 319 -22.24 8.77 15.47
CA ILE A 319 -23.17 9.88 15.61
C ILE A 319 -24.33 9.76 14.61
N TYR A 320 -24.02 9.47 13.34
CA TYR A 320 -25.00 9.27 12.30
C TYR A 320 -25.96 8.13 12.64
N PHE A 321 -25.44 7.01 13.17
CA PHE A 321 -26.26 5.91 13.66
C PHE A 321 -27.21 6.37 14.78
N GLY A 322 -26.70 7.05 15.80
CA GLY A 322 -27.49 7.53 16.94
C GLY A 322 -28.58 8.55 16.59
N LEU A 323 -28.40 9.30 15.50
CA LEU A 323 -29.35 10.34 15.09
C LEU A 323 -30.37 9.86 14.06
N TYR A 324 -29.94 9.04 13.10
CA TYR A 324 -30.72 8.76 11.88
C TYR A 324 -31.00 7.27 11.64
N ARG A 325 -30.20 6.34 12.19
CA ARG A 325 -30.33 4.90 11.90
C ARG A 325 -30.74 4.02 13.08
N GLN A 326 -30.88 4.60 14.27
CA GLN A 326 -31.22 3.83 15.47
C GLN A 326 -32.56 3.08 15.36
N GLU A 327 -33.51 3.59 14.57
CA GLU A 327 -34.83 3.00 14.36
C GLU A 327 -34.79 1.78 13.41
N GLU A 328 -33.66 1.54 12.73
CA GLU A 328 -33.46 0.39 11.84
C GLU A 328 -33.23 -0.94 12.58
N VAL A 329 -32.98 -0.90 13.88
CA VAL A 329 -32.56 -2.07 14.68
C VAL A 329 -33.49 -2.31 15.86
N THR A 330 -33.52 -3.56 16.33
CA THR A 330 -34.27 -3.90 17.55
C THR A 330 -33.59 -3.28 18.79
N PRO A 331 -34.33 -3.02 19.89
CA PRO A 331 -33.72 -2.51 21.13
C PRO A 331 -32.59 -3.40 21.66
N LEU A 332 -32.72 -4.73 21.52
CA LEU A 332 -31.67 -5.67 21.89
C LEU A 332 -30.40 -5.48 21.05
N GLU A 333 -30.53 -5.26 19.74
CA GLU A 333 -29.40 -4.98 18.86
C GLU A 333 -28.80 -3.60 19.13
N GLN A 334 -29.64 -2.60 19.41
CA GLN A 334 -29.19 -1.25 19.79
C GLN A 334 -28.33 -1.29 21.05
N SER A 335 -28.74 -2.04 22.09
CA SER A 335 -27.93 -2.26 23.29
C SER A 335 -26.56 -2.86 22.94
N LYS A 336 -26.52 -3.89 22.08
CA LYS A 336 -25.25 -4.50 21.66
C LYS A 336 -24.36 -3.54 20.86
N ILE A 337 -24.95 -2.69 20.04
CA ILE A 337 -24.23 -1.67 19.28
C ILE A 337 -23.61 -0.64 20.22
N TYR A 338 -24.35 -0.17 21.22
CA TYR A 338 -23.80 0.74 22.23
C TYR A 338 -22.65 0.12 23.02
N ASP A 339 -22.79 -1.14 23.44
CA ASP A 339 -21.70 -1.88 24.10
C ASP A 339 -20.47 -2.01 23.20
N GLN A 340 -20.67 -2.31 21.91
CA GLN A 340 -19.59 -2.39 20.92
C GLN A 340 -18.89 -1.04 20.74
N ILE A 341 -19.65 0.05 20.54
CA ILE A 341 -19.09 1.39 20.36
C ILE A 341 -18.31 1.83 21.60
N LEU A 342 -18.84 1.57 22.80
CA LEU A 342 -18.17 1.86 24.06
C LEU A 342 -16.86 1.06 24.19
N ALA A 343 -16.90 -0.25 23.89
CA ALA A 343 -15.72 -1.11 23.94
C ALA A 343 -14.63 -0.63 22.96
N SER A 344 -15.02 -0.21 21.76
CA SER A 344 -14.12 0.39 20.76
C SER A 344 -13.49 1.69 21.25
N ALA A 345 -14.30 2.63 21.76
CA ALA A 345 -13.81 3.89 22.32
C ALA A 345 -12.82 3.67 23.46
N ASN A 346 -13.16 2.81 24.42
CA ASN A 346 -12.29 2.46 25.55
C ASN A 346 -10.96 1.89 25.08
N SER A 347 -10.98 0.99 24.10
CA SER A 347 -9.75 0.41 23.56
C SER A 347 -8.90 1.43 22.84
N MET A 348 -9.48 2.31 22.02
CA MET A 348 -8.73 3.34 21.31
C MET A 348 -8.08 4.31 22.30
N ILE A 349 -8.80 4.73 23.34
CA ILE A 349 -8.25 5.57 24.41
C ILE A 349 -7.07 4.87 25.10
N ALA A 350 -7.20 3.57 25.41
CA ALA A 350 -6.14 2.80 26.04
C ALA A 350 -4.89 2.66 25.13
N ILE A 351 -5.09 2.32 23.84
CA ILE A 351 -3.99 2.15 22.87
C ILE A 351 -3.26 3.47 22.65
N LEU A 352 -4.01 4.57 22.46
CA LEU A 352 -3.47 5.92 22.23
C LEU A 352 -2.98 6.61 23.51
N LYS A 353 -3.15 5.97 24.68
CA LYS A 353 -2.77 6.51 26.00
C LYS A 353 -3.33 7.92 26.24
N ILE A 354 -4.58 8.14 25.83
CA ILE A 354 -5.26 9.43 26.00
C ILE A 354 -5.50 9.66 27.49
N GLY A 355 -4.93 10.73 28.04
CA GLY A 355 -5.08 11.12 29.45
C GLY A 355 -5.57 12.56 29.59
N ASN A 356 -6.42 12.81 30.60
CA ASN A 356 -6.91 14.12 31.04
C ASN A 356 -7.32 15.08 29.91
N VAL A 357 -8.26 14.63 29.06
CA VAL A 357 -8.88 15.46 28.03
C VAL A 357 -10.35 15.63 28.40
N ASP A 358 -10.84 16.87 28.40
CA ASP A 358 -12.25 17.12 28.63
C ASP A 358 -13.09 16.82 27.37
N PRO A 359 -14.31 16.28 27.53
CA PRO A 359 -15.22 16.08 26.41
C PRO A 359 -15.59 17.42 25.78
N VAL A 360 -15.81 17.41 24.46
CA VAL A 360 -16.27 18.57 23.70
C VAL A 360 -17.60 19.04 24.28
N GLN A 361 -17.67 20.32 24.60
CA GLN A 361 -18.92 20.93 25.06
C GLN A 361 -19.89 21.05 23.88
N MET A 362 -21.14 20.64 24.11
CA MET A 362 -22.18 20.79 23.09
C MET A 362 -22.45 22.27 22.85
N THR A 363 -22.60 22.64 21.59
CA THR A 363 -23.11 23.96 21.23
C THR A 363 -24.57 24.09 21.66
N GLU A 364 -24.87 25.19 22.35
CA GLU A 364 -26.24 25.53 22.72
C GLU A 364 -27.03 25.91 21.46
N GLY A 365 -28.32 25.56 21.41
CA GLY A 365 -29.23 26.03 20.34
C GLY A 365 -29.35 25.12 19.11
N ILE A 366 -28.91 23.86 19.17
CA ILE A 366 -29.24 22.88 18.12
C ILE A 366 -30.76 22.59 18.17
N ASP A 367 -31.46 22.85 17.07
CA ASP A 367 -32.88 22.53 16.92
C ASP A 367 -33.06 21.04 16.55
N PHE A 368 -33.26 20.20 17.57
CA PHE A 368 -33.49 18.77 17.42
C PHE A 368 -34.83 18.42 16.75
N ASP A 369 -35.78 19.35 16.73
CA ASP A 369 -37.10 19.15 16.11
C ASP A 369 -37.05 19.44 14.60
N ASN A 370 -36.09 20.24 14.14
CA ASN A 370 -35.85 20.58 12.73
C ASN A 370 -34.44 20.24 12.23
N LEU A 371 -33.92 19.04 12.55
CA LEU A 371 -32.62 18.60 12.04
C LEU A 371 -32.63 18.45 10.51
N PRO A 372 -31.53 18.82 9.82
CA PRO A 372 -31.36 18.49 8.41
C PRO A 372 -31.48 16.97 8.20
N LYS A 373 -32.15 16.57 7.12
CA LYS A 373 -32.26 15.15 6.76
C LYS A 373 -31.08 14.77 5.89
N PHE A 374 -30.25 13.88 6.40
CA PHE A 374 -29.16 13.27 5.67
C PHE A 374 -29.54 11.83 5.34
N ASP A 375 -29.85 11.55 4.08
CA ASP A 375 -30.20 10.20 3.63
C ASP A 375 -28.93 9.33 3.46
N MET A 376 -27.79 9.96 3.19
CA MET A 376 -26.50 9.31 3.02
C MET A 376 -25.49 9.78 4.08
N PHE A 377 -24.68 8.84 4.57
CA PHE A 377 -23.59 9.14 5.51
C PHE A 377 -22.57 10.12 4.90
N SER A 378 -22.34 10.03 3.59
CA SER A 378 -21.47 10.97 2.86
C SER A 378 -21.89 12.42 3.05
N ASP A 379 -23.19 12.65 3.01
CA ASP A 379 -23.78 13.99 3.07
C ASP A 379 -23.70 14.49 4.51
N PHE A 380 -23.98 13.62 5.49
CA PHE A 380 -23.80 13.95 6.90
C PHE A 380 -22.38 14.44 7.21
N VAL A 381 -21.34 13.79 6.69
CA VAL A 381 -19.95 14.18 6.99
C VAL A 381 -19.51 15.44 6.24
N LYS A 382 -19.93 15.60 4.98
CA LYS A 382 -19.41 16.65 4.09
C LYS A 382 -20.26 17.93 4.09
N ASP A 383 -21.51 17.88 4.52
CA ASP A 383 -22.41 19.01 4.44
C ASP A 383 -22.05 20.07 5.51
N PRO A 384 -21.75 21.32 5.11
CA PRO A 384 -21.39 22.39 6.03
C PRO A 384 -22.55 22.81 6.95
N THR A 385 -23.78 22.44 6.64
CA THR A 385 -24.97 22.69 7.46
C THR A 385 -25.13 21.67 8.59
N ASN A 386 -24.33 20.60 8.65
CA ASN A 386 -24.38 19.63 9.72
C ASN A 386 -23.99 20.27 11.07
N PRO A 387 -24.94 20.44 12.02
CA PRO A 387 -24.67 21.09 13.29
C PRO A 387 -23.79 20.23 14.21
N PHE A 388 -23.56 18.96 13.89
CA PHE A 388 -22.75 18.02 14.66
C PHE A 388 -21.31 17.89 14.14
N SER A 389 -20.95 18.60 13.08
CA SER A 389 -19.60 18.55 12.47
C SER A 389 -18.47 18.84 13.47
N PHE A 390 -18.71 19.70 14.46
CA PHE A 390 -17.74 20.02 15.53
C PHE A 390 -17.32 18.80 16.36
N LEU A 391 -18.19 17.78 16.49
CA LEU A 391 -17.94 16.57 17.29
C LEU A 391 -16.93 15.61 16.66
N PHE A 392 -16.73 15.70 15.34
CA PHE A 392 -15.77 14.89 14.61
C PHE A 392 -14.69 15.73 13.88
N SER A 393 -14.73 17.06 14.00
CA SER A 393 -13.68 17.99 13.53
C SER A 393 -12.72 18.46 14.63
N SER A 394 -13.03 18.22 15.92
CA SER A 394 -12.13 18.46 17.07
C SER A 394 -10.90 17.54 17.07
N SER A 395 -9.95 17.69 18.02
CA SER A 395 -8.79 16.77 18.08
C SER A 395 -9.24 15.32 18.34
N VAL A 396 -8.53 14.33 17.80
CA VAL A 396 -8.86 12.90 17.99
C VAL A 396 -9.05 12.51 19.47
N PRO A 397 -8.18 12.93 20.42
CA PRO A 397 -8.38 12.67 21.83
C PRO A 397 -9.70 13.22 22.36
N GLN A 398 -10.04 14.47 22.03
CA GLN A 398 -11.29 15.09 22.45
C GLN A 398 -12.50 14.37 21.87
N CYS A 399 -12.47 14.01 20.59
CA CYS A 399 -13.57 13.31 19.97
C CYS A 399 -13.80 11.93 20.60
N LEU A 400 -12.73 11.16 20.87
CA LEU A 400 -12.83 9.85 21.49
C LEU A 400 -13.35 9.91 22.94
N VAL A 401 -12.87 10.87 23.74
CA VAL A 401 -13.38 11.07 25.10
C VAL A 401 -14.84 11.53 25.08
N THR A 402 -15.22 12.37 24.11
CA THR A 402 -16.61 12.80 23.92
C THR A 402 -17.49 11.60 23.60
N LEU A 403 -17.09 10.76 22.64
CA LEU A 403 -17.75 9.50 22.29
C LEU A 403 -17.92 8.61 23.51
N GLN A 404 -16.83 8.30 24.21
CA GLN A 404 -16.84 7.45 25.39
C GLN A 404 -17.82 7.98 26.44
N HIS A 405 -17.82 9.29 26.70
CA HIS A 405 -18.68 9.90 27.71
C HIS A 405 -20.17 9.71 27.38
N TYR A 406 -20.62 10.09 26.19
CA TYR A 406 -22.05 9.99 25.88
C TYR A 406 -22.49 8.55 25.65
N ILE A 407 -21.65 7.72 25.00
CA ILE A 407 -22.04 6.34 24.71
C ILE A 407 -22.13 5.51 25.98
N ARG A 408 -21.27 5.79 26.98
CA ARG A 408 -21.36 5.16 28.30
C ARG A 408 -22.68 5.47 29.00
N ILE A 409 -23.09 6.73 28.99
CA ILE A 409 -24.37 7.15 29.58
C ILE A 409 -25.53 6.44 28.85
N CYS A 410 -25.50 6.43 27.52
CA CYS A 410 -26.53 5.76 26.73
C CYS A 410 -26.52 4.24 26.96
N SER A 411 -25.36 3.57 26.98
CA SER A 411 -25.28 2.11 27.21
C SER A 411 -25.77 1.71 28.59
N GLU A 412 -25.47 2.50 29.63
CA GLU A 412 -25.90 2.22 31.01
C GLU A 412 -27.40 2.48 31.21
N LEU A 413 -27.95 3.54 30.59
CA LEU A 413 -29.34 3.96 30.80
C LEU A 413 -30.33 3.39 29.78
N PHE A 414 -29.89 2.90 28.63
CA PHE A 414 -30.76 2.34 27.60
C PHE A 414 -31.57 1.12 28.10
N PRO A 415 -31.00 0.14 28.82
CA PRO A 415 -31.78 -0.99 29.35
C PRO A 415 -32.89 -0.58 30.33
N VAL A 416 -32.71 0.54 31.02
CA VAL A 416 -33.60 1.02 32.10
C VAL A 416 -34.60 2.05 31.59
N SER A 417 -34.22 2.92 30.66
CA SER A 417 -35.03 4.08 30.26
C SER A 417 -35.21 4.22 28.76
N GLN A 418 -34.61 3.32 27.97
CA GLN A 418 -34.52 3.42 26.51
C GLN A 418 -33.90 4.75 26.05
N LEU A 419 -33.06 5.38 26.89
CA LEU A 419 -32.39 6.63 26.56
C LEU A 419 -31.47 6.45 25.36
N THR A 420 -31.80 7.10 24.26
CA THR A 420 -30.99 7.07 23.04
C THR A 420 -29.95 8.19 22.98
N ILE A 421 -28.99 8.09 22.06
CA ILE A 421 -28.01 9.17 21.79
C ILE A 421 -28.73 10.46 21.42
N LYS A 422 -29.75 10.38 20.56
CA LYS A 422 -30.58 11.52 20.16
C LYS A 422 -31.29 12.15 21.36
N ASP A 423 -31.89 11.34 22.24
CA ASP A 423 -32.59 11.82 23.43
C ASP A 423 -31.63 12.48 24.43
N TYR A 424 -30.48 11.85 24.68
CA TYR A 424 -29.44 12.39 25.55
C TYR A 424 -28.95 13.76 25.06
N TRP A 425 -28.69 13.91 23.76
CA TRP A 425 -28.26 15.19 23.21
C TRP A 425 -29.36 16.24 23.16
N LYS A 426 -30.62 15.86 22.93
CA LYS A 426 -31.77 16.77 23.06
C LYS A 426 -31.88 17.30 24.50
N LEU A 427 -31.70 16.44 25.50
CA LEU A 427 -31.71 16.84 26.92
C LEU A 427 -30.56 17.80 27.27
N LYS A 428 -29.38 17.62 26.69
CA LYS A 428 -28.15 18.40 26.96
C LYS A 428 -28.10 19.75 26.23
N SER A 429 -28.59 19.83 24.99
CA SER A 429 -28.54 21.03 24.15
C SER A 429 -29.60 22.09 24.48
N SER A 430 -30.68 21.68 25.15
CA SER A 430 -31.83 22.54 25.36
C SER A 430 -31.65 23.43 26.59
N GLN A 431 -31.55 24.74 26.40
CA GLN A 431 -31.85 25.70 27.47
C GLN A 431 -33.34 25.69 27.85
N THR A 432 -34.19 25.12 26.99
CA THR A 432 -35.66 25.19 27.01
C THR A 432 -36.35 23.82 26.90
N VAL A 433 -35.77 22.73 27.41
CA VAL A 433 -36.62 21.56 27.70
C VAL A 433 -37.43 21.95 28.91
N ASP A 434 -38.75 22.04 28.71
CA ASP A 434 -39.75 22.20 29.76
C ASP A 434 -39.29 21.42 30.99
N PHE A 435 -39.14 22.10 32.14
CA PHE A 435 -38.63 21.49 33.38
C PHE A 435 -39.35 20.16 33.67
N SER A 436 -40.62 20.08 33.27
CA SER A 436 -41.48 18.90 33.30
C SER A 436 -40.95 17.70 32.50
N ALA A 437 -40.35 17.88 31.33
CA ALA A 437 -39.83 16.81 30.47
C ALA A 437 -38.46 16.30 30.93
N ARG A 438 -37.58 17.20 31.39
CA ARG A 438 -36.36 16.80 32.13
C ARG A 438 -36.73 16.04 33.40
N GLN A 439 -37.66 16.58 34.19
CA GLN A 439 -38.13 15.96 35.42
C GLN A 439 -38.84 14.63 35.15
N ARG A 440 -39.55 14.47 34.02
CA ARG A 440 -40.19 13.21 33.61
C ARG A 440 -39.17 12.18 33.12
N ALA A 441 -38.15 12.57 32.35
CA ALA A 441 -37.06 11.68 31.96
C ALA A 441 -36.24 11.25 33.18
N VAL A 442 -35.88 12.20 34.06
CA VAL A 442 -35.23 11.92 35.35
C VAL A 442 -36.12 11.05 36.23
N SER A 443 -37.44 11.31 36.29
CA SER A 443 -38.37 10.48 37.06
C SER A 443 -38.53 9.08 36.47
N GLN A 444 -38.55 8.91 35.14
CA GLN A 444 -38.60 7.61 34.48
C GLN A 444 -37.34 6.78 34.79
N ILE A 445 -36.17 7.42 34.72
CA ILE A 445 -34.90 6.83 35.16
C ILE A 445 -35.02 6.44 36.63
N LEU A 446 -35.41 7.36 37.51
CA LEU A 446 -35.53 7.13 38.97
C LEU A 446 -36.58 6.09 39.36
N THR A 447 -37.70 5.96 38.64
CA THR A 447 -38.77 4.99 38.95
C THR A 447 -38.40 3.54 38.60
N GLN A 448 -37.39 3.34 37.77
CA GLN A 448 -36.90 2.02 37.37
C GLN A 448 -35.56 1.67 38.06
N LEU A 449 -35.10 2.49 39.03
CA LEU A 449 -33.94 2.21 39.87
C LEU A 449 -34.31 1.26 41.02
N ASP A 450 -33.74 0.07 40.98
CA ASP A 450 -33.52 -0.80 42.13
C ASP A 450 -32.16 -0.49 42.80
N GLU A 451 -31.93 -1.02 44.01
CA GLU A 451 -30.71 -0.77 44.83
C GLU A 451 -29.40 -0.99 44.05
N THR A 452 -29.42 -1.89 43.06
CA THR A 452 -28.30 -2.21 42.16
C THR A 452 -28.05 -1.17 41.05
N ASN A 453 -29.04 -0.38 40.65
CA ASN A 453 -28.91 0.61 39.57
C ASN A 453 -28.75 2.06 40.08
N TYR A 454 -29.04 2.33 41.36
CA TYR A 454 -28.88 3.67 41.98
C TYR A 454 -27.46 4.25 41.81
N GLN A 455 -26.43 3.43 41.95
CA GLN A 455 -25.03 3.86 41.74
C GLN A 455 -24.72 4.29 40.31
N LYS A 456 -25.42 3.76 39.30
CA LYS A 456 -25.22 4.12 37.88
C LYS A 456 -25.86 5.46 37.52
N SER A 457 -26.92 5.86 38.24
CA SER A 457 -27.65 7.12 37.97
C SER A 457 -26.93 8.39 38.46
N LEU A 458 -25.90 8.27 39.29
CA LEU A 458 -25.10 9.38 39.83
C LEU A 458 -24.09 9.98 38.82
N ILE A 459 -24.04 9.45 37.58
CA ILE A 459 -23.10 9.86 36.51
C ILE A 459 -23.73 10.92 35.57
N LEU A 460 -25.05 11.14 35.66
CA LEU A 460 -25.76 12.27 35.03
C LEU A 460 -25.45 13.58 35.76
#